data_AF-A0A4U8YSX8-F1
#
_entry.id   AF-A0A4U8YSX8-F1
#
_cell.length_a   1.000
_cell.length_b   1.000
_cell.length_c   1.000
_cell.angle_alpha   90.00
_cell.angle_beta   90.00
_cell.angle_gamma   90.00
#
_symmetry.space_group_name_H-M   'P 1'
#
loop_
_entity.id
_entity.type
_entity.pdbx_description
1 polymer ?
#
loop_
_entity_poly.entity_id
_entity_poly.type
_entity_poly.pdbx_seq_one_letter_code
_entity_poly.pdbx_strand_id
1 'polypeptide(L)'
;MSEVLKNINQVHRYLTEQGCRVSYGKVKTDLIDKRAVPRRRGGGWSVQSVTQYAAAFLEKTIDEAPEADRPTEEPQGGAATAKAQADADLKNIQAARARFNLEKELGRHVETATVETELGERAKAFKLGLEKWGLDNGEMVASLFGGEETSARDLLAALGTPDTPEAIQAIIDFSLSRQPRWVRLWRKSIEDFLDAYATGTWWTEEMQAAWELFDESRDKEVSCG
;
A
#
# COMPACT_ATOMS: atom_id res chain seq x y z
N MET A 1 -41.43 -51.10 15.46
CA MET A 1 -40.76 -51.92 14.43
C MET A 1 -40.50 -51.00 13.24
N SER A 2 -39.24 -50.65 12.95
CA SER A 2 -38.91 -49.72 11.88
C SER A 2 -39.11 -50.41 10.52
N GLU A 3 -40.05 -49.92 9.71
CA GLU A 3 -40.23 -50.42 8.35
C GLU A 3 -38.95 -50.19 7.52
N VAL A 4 -38.55 -51.22 6.76
CA VAL A 4 -37.31 -51.22 5.98
C VAL A 4 -37.64 -51.34 4.50
N LEU A 5 -37.18 -50.35 3.73
CA LEU A 5 -37.29 -50.30 2.28
C LEU A 5 -36.11 -51.08 1.68
N LYS A 6 -36.39 -52.26 1.12
CA LYS A 6 -35.37 -53.22 0.66
C LYS A 6 -34.78 -52.86 -0.69
N ASN A 7 -35.53 -52.15 -1.54
CA ASN A 7 -35.13 -51.81 -2.90
C ASN A 7 -35.37 -50.32 -3.19
N ILE A 8 -34.61 -49.76 -4.13
CA ILE A 8 -34.66 -48.36 -4.58
C ILE A 8 -36.04 -48.01 -5.13
N ASN A 9 -36.70 -48.95 -5.82
CA ASN A 9 -38.09 -48.78 -6.26
C ASN A 9 -39.04 -48.50 -5.09
N GLN A 10 -38.82 -49.13 -3.92
CA GLN A 10 -39.65 -48.90 -2.74
C GLN A 10 -39.36 -47.53 -2.12
N VAL A 11 -38.11 -47.06 -2.20
CA VAL A 11 -37.73 -45.71 -1.76
C VAL A 11 -38.34 -44.64 -2.66
N HIS A 12 -38.24 -44.79 -3.98
CA HIS A 12 -38.84 -43.87 -4.94
C HIS A 12 -40.37 -43.81 -4.82
N ARG A 13 -41.02 -44.96 -4.68
CA ARG A 13 -42.47 -45.02 -4.46
C ARG A 13 -42.88 -44.34 -3.16
N TYR A 14 -42.18 -44.61 -2.07
CA TYR A 14 -42.44 -43.98 -0.77
C TYR A 14 -42.29 -42.44 -0.83
N LEU A 15 -41.24 -41.93 -1.48
CA LEU A 15 -41.04 -40.48 -1.64
C LEU A 15 -42.11 -39.83 -2.50
N THR A 16 -42.58 -40.53 -3.53
CA THR A 16 -43.67 -40.06 -4.41
C THR A 16 -45.01 -40.04 -3.66
N GLU A 17 -45.30 -41.07 -2.87
CA GLU A 17 -46.49 -41.15 -2.00
C GLU A 17 -46.49 -40.04 -0.93
N GLN A 18 -45.32 -39.63 -0.45
CA GLN A 18 -45.15 -38.47 0.45
C GLN A 18 -45.20 -37.11 -0.28
N GLY A 19 -45.56 -37.09 -1.56
CA GLY A 19 -45.74 -35.87 -2.34
C GLY A 19 -44.44 -35.18 -2.75
N CYS A 20 -43.26 -35.81 -2.64
CA CYS A 20 -42.00 -35.20 -3.04
C CYS A 20 -41.76 -35.32 -4.56
N ARG A 21 -41.26 -34.26 -5.20
CA ARG A 21 -40.97 -34.27 -6.64
C ARG A 21 -39.62 -34.93 -6.91
N VAL A 22 -39.62 -36.23 -7.21
CA VAL A 22 -38.37 -36.99 -7.44
C VAL A 22 -38.45 -37.96 -8.60
N SER A 23 -37.42 -38.00 -9.43
CA SER A 23 -37.24 -39.01 -10.47
C SER A 23 -36.48 -40.23 -9.94
N TYR A 24 -36.81 -41.42 -10.45
CA TYR A 24 -36.15 -42.68 -10.06
C TYR A 24 -34.62 -42.63 -10.26
N GLY A 25 -34.16 -42.03 -11.36
CA GLY A 25 -32.74 -41.87 -11.66
C GLY A 25 -32.00 -41.04 -10.61
N LYS A 26 -32.62 -39.94 -10.14
CA LYS A 26 -32.05 -39.09 -9.08
C LYS A 26 -31.94 -39.85 -7.76
N VAL A 27 -32.99 -40.60 -7.38
CA VAL A 27 -32.97 -41.46 -6.17
C VAL A 27 -31.85 -42.50 -6.26
N LYS A 28 -31.67 -43.14 -7.43
CA LYS A 28 -30.59 -44.11 -7.64
C LYS A 28 -29.20 -43.48 -7.45
N THR A 29 -28.94 -42.34 -8.10
CA THR A 29 -27.65 -41.65 -8.02
C THR A 29 -27.35 -41.15 -6.60
N ASP A 30 -28.33 -40.53 -5.93
CA ASP A 30 -28.10 -39.97 -4.60
C ASP A 30 -27.94 -41.06 -3.53
N LEU A 31 -28.62 -42.21 -3.66
CA LEU A 31 -28.49 -43.34 -2.73
C LEU A 31 -27.27 -44.23 -2.98
N ILE A 32 -26.95 -44.54 -4.24
CA ILE A 32 -25.85 -45.45 -4.58
C ILE A 32 -24.53 -44.69 -4.68
N ASP A 33 -24.49 -43.63 -5.49
CA ASP A 33 -23.25 -43.00 -5.91
C ASP A 33 -22.79 -41.97 -4.86
N LYS A 34 -23.72 -41.17 -4.32
CA LYS A 34 -23.41 -40.17 -3.30
C LYS A 34 -23.55 -40.66 -1.87
N ARG A 35 -24.13 -41.85 -1.66
CA ARG A 35 -24.43 -42.43 -0.34
C ARG A 35 -25.13 -41.45 0.62
N ALA A 36 -26.01 -40.60 0.08
CA ALA A 36 -26.68 -39.55 0.84
C ALA A 36 -27.57 -40.11 1.98
N VAL A 37 -27.96 -41.38 1.90
CA VAL A 37 -28.68 -42.09 2.96
C VAL A 37 -27.90 -43.35 3.37
N PRO A 38 -27.54 -43.48 4.65
CA PRO A 38 -26.77 -44.63 5.11
C PRO A 38 -27.57 -45.93 5.00
N ARG A 39 -26.93 -46.97 4.43
CA ARG A 39 -27.51 -48.32 4.30
C ARG A 39 -27.37 -49.08 5.62
N ARG A 40 -28.41 -49.78 6.07
CA ARG A 40 -28.34 -50.58 7.30
C ARG A 40 -27.45 -51.81 7.12
N ARG A 41 -26.80 -52.25 8.21
CA ARG A 41 -26.13 -53.57 8.28
C ARG A 41 -27.21 -54.65 8.18
N GLY A 42 -27.30 -55.33 7.02
CA GLY A 42 -28.40 -56.22 6.65
C GLY A 42 -29.12 -55.86 5.34
N GLY A 43 -28.77 -54.71 4.73
CA GLY A 43 -29.36 -54.26 3.47
C GLY A 43 -30.61 -53.41 3.64
N GLY A 44 -30.98 -52.67 2.59
CA GLY A 44 -32.09 -51.71 2.59
C GLY A 44 -31.82 -50.40 3.34
N TRP A 45 -32.82 -49.52 3.29
CA TRP A 45 -32.85 -48.20 3.91
C TRP A 45 -34.01 -48.10 4.91
N SER A 46 -33.78 -47.40 6.02
CA SER A 46 -34.86 -47.15 6.99
C SER A 46 -35.78 -46.05 6.47
N VAL A 47 -37.08 -46.18 6.69
CA VAL A 47 -38.06 -45.14 6.34
C VAL A 47 -37.72 -43.79 6.99
N GLN A 48 -37.19 -43.81 8.22
CA GLN A 48 -36.77 -42.60 8.93
C GLN A 48 -35.59 -41.89 8.24
N SER A 49 -34.61 -42.63 7.74
CA SER A 49 -33.47 -42.03 7.03
C SER A 49 -33.89 -41.47 5.66
N VAL A 50 -34.86 -42.12 5.00
CA VAL A 50 -35.41 -41.66 3.72
C VAL A 50 -36.28 -40.41 3.89
N THR A 51 -37.07 -40.31 4.95
CA THR A 51 -37.85 -39.10 5.27
C THR A 51 -36.95 -37.91 5.63
N GLN A 52 -35.88 -38.13 6.40
CA GLN A 52 -34.88 -37.09 6.67
C GLN A 52 -34.22 -36.59 5.39
N TYR A 53 -33.87 -37.49 4.47
CA TYR A 53 -33.36 -37.13 3.16
C TYR A 53 -34.37 -36.31 2.35
N ALA A 54 -35.65 -36.69 2.37
CA ALA A 54 -36.71 -35.96 1.69
C ALA A 54 -36.82 -34.52 2.20
N ALA A 55 -36.84 -34.33 3.52
CA ALA A 55 -36.92 -33.01 4.12
C ALA A 55 -35.70 -32.13 3.81
N ALA A 56 -34.51 -32.72 3.67
CA ALA A 56 -33.27 -31.97 3.45
C ALA A 56 -33.01 -31.60 1.98
N PHE A 57 -33.44 -32.45 1.03
CA PHE A 57 -32.99 -32.34 -0.36
C PHE A 57 -34.10 -32.34 -1.41
N LEU A 58 -35.37 -32.53 -1.03
CA LEU A 58 -36.48 -32.64 -1.98
C LEU A 58 -37.57 -31.61 -1.69
N GLU A 59 -37.99 -30.93 -2.75
CA GLU A 59 -39.14 -30.03 -2.73
C GLU A 59 -40.44 -30.86 -2.71
N LYS A 60 -41.37 -30.48 -1.83
CA LYS A 60 -42.72 -31.05 -1.79
C LYS A 60 -43.54 -30.46 -2.93
N THR A 61 -44.28 -31.32 -3.62
CA THR A 61 -45.13 -30.96 -4.77
C THR A 61 -46.51 -30.45 -4.33
N ILE A 62 -46.85 -30.60 -3.05
CA ILE A 62 -48.12 -30.17 -2.48
C ILE A 62 -47.82 -29.02 -1.50
N ASP A 63 -48.09 -27.80 -1.95
CA ASP A 63 -48.14 -26.61 -1.11
C ASP A 63 -49.44 -26.66 -0.28
N GLU A 64 -49.35 -26.97 1.01
CA GLU A 64 -50.49 -26.91 1.95
C GLU A 64 -50.73 -25.48 2.50
N ALA A 65 -50.33 -24.42 1.78
CA ALA A 65 -50.51 -23.04 2.21
C ALA A 65 -51.50 -22.29 1.27
N PRO A 66 -52.71 -21.93 1.72
CA PRO A 66 -53.68 -21.15 0.94
C PRO A 66 -53.33 -19.65 0.88
N GLU A 67 -52.04 -19.31 0.79
CA GLU A 67 -51.55 -17.91 0.69
C GLU A 67 -50.98 -17.56 -0.69
N ALA A 68 -50.94 -18.51 -1.63
CA ALA A 68 -50.36 -18.31 -2.97
C ALA A 68 -51.26 -17.51 -3.96
N ASP A 69 -52.41 -17.00 -3.52
CA ASP A 69 -53.34 -16.21 -4.34
C ASP A 69 -53.34 -14.71 -3.98
N ARG A 70 -52.29 -14.23 -3.30
CA ARG A 70 -51.97 -12.79 -3.27
C ARG A 70 -51.13 -12.45 -4.51
N PRO A 71 -51.43 -11.36 -5.24
CA PRO A 71 -50.50 -10.83 -6.22
C PRO A 71 -49.17 -10.58 -5.52
N THR A 72 -48.09 -11.16 -6.02
CA THR A 72 -46.75 -10.86 -5.55
C THR A 72 -46.53 -9.37 -5.79
N GLU A 73 -46.47 -8.58 -4.71
CA GLU A 73 -45.95 -7.22 -4.78
C GLU A 73 -44.49 -7.36 -5.25
N GLU A 74 -44.26 -7.20 -6.55
CA GLU A 74 -42.91 -6.91 -7.03
C GLU A 74 -42.38 -5.75 -6.19
N PRO A 75 -41.14 -5.81 -5.65
CA PRO A 75 -40.62 -4.74 -4.83
C PRO A 75 -40.40 -3.52 -5.73
N GLN A 76 -41.44 -2.70 -5.90
CA GLN A 76 -41.45 -1.45 -6.65
C GLN A 76 -40.44 -0.42 -6.10
N GLY A 77 -39.82 -0.71 -4.95
CA GLY A 77 -38.73 0.07 -4.37
C GLY A 77 -37.35 -0.16 -5.02
N GLY A 78 -37.05 -1.34 -5.56
CA GLY A 78 -35.67 -1.73 -5.92
C GLY A 78 -35.04 -0.90 -7.04
N ALA A 79 -35.79 -0.59 -8.09
CA ALA A 79 -35.30 0.18 -9.23
C ALA A 79 -35.16 1.68 -8.90
N ALA A 80 -36.09 2.22 -8.10
CA ALA A 80 -36.04 3.61 -7.64
C ALA A 80 -34.89 3.83 -6.64
N THR A 81 -34.66 2.88 -5.73
CA THR A 81 -33.52 2.93 -4.80
C THR A 81 -32.19 2.75 -5.54
N ALA A 82 -32.12 1.84 -6.51
CA ALA A 82 -30.91 1.65 -7.31
C ALA A 82 -30.55 2.90 -8.14
N LYS A 83 -31.56 3.57 -8.72
CA LYS A 83 -31.36 4.83 -9.44
C LYS A 83 -30.94 5.97 -8.51
N ALA A 84 -31.58 6.12 -7.36
CA ALA A 84 -31.22 7.12 -6.37
C ALA A 84 -29.78 6.93 -5.85
N GLN A 85 -29.37 5.67 -5.69
CA GLN A 85 -28.02 5.33 -5.26
C GLN A 85 -26.97 5.61 -6.34
N ALA A 86 -27.26 5.25 -7.60
CA ALA A 86 -26.40 5.61 -8.73
C ALA A 86 -26.27 7.14 -8.91
N ASP A 87 -27.37 7.88 -8.76
CA ASP A 87 -27.36 9.34 -8.82
C ASP A 87 -26.55 9.95 -7.65
N ALA A 88 -26.62 9.35 -6.46
CA ALA A 88 -25.79 9.75 -5.31
C ALA A 88 -24.30 9.47 -5.56
N ASP A 89 -23.96 8.31 -6.10
CA ASP A 89 -22.58 7.94 -6.43
C ASP A 89 -21.98 8.87 -7.49
N LEU A 90 -22.74 9.20 -8.53
CA LEU A 90 -22.32 10.18 -9.54
C LEU A 90 -22.07 11.57 -8.93
N LYS A 91 -22.95 12.03 -8.05
CA LYS A 91 -22.76 13.31 -7.34
C LYS A 91 -21.53 13.29 -6.44
N ASN A 92 -21.28 12.17 -5.76
CA ASN A 92 -20.09 12.00 -4.93
C ASN A 92 -18.81 12.06 -5.77
N ILE A 93 -18.78 11.38 -6.92
CA ILE A 93 -17.64 11.43 -7.85
C ILE A 93 -17.44 12.84 -8.40
N GLN A 94 -18.52 13.53 -8.78
CA GLN A 94 -18.45 14.92 -9.25
C GLN A 94 -17.93 15.86 -8.16
N ALA A 95 -18.42 15.72 -6.92
CA ALA A 95 -17.95 16.50 -5.78
C ALA A 95 -16.46 16.24 -5.50
N ALA A 96 -16.02 14.98 -5.56
CA ALA A 96 -14.61 14.63 -5.39
C ALA A 96 -13.72 15.23 -6.48
N ARG A 97 -14.16 15.19 -7.75
CA ARG A 97 -13.44 15.84 -8.86
C ARG A 97 -13.38 17.36 -8.70
N ALA A 98 -14.48 17.98 -8.30
CA ALA A 98 -14.53 19.43 -8.05
C ALA A 98 -13.58 19.83 -6.91
N ARG A 99 -13.54 19.05 -5.82
CA ARG A 99 -12.58 19.25 -4.73
C ARG A 99 -11.14 19.10 -5.19
N PHE A 100 -10.83 18.05 -5.94
CA PHE A 100 -9.48 17.84 -6.46
C PHE A 100 -9.04 18.97 -7.41
N ASN A 101 -9.93 19.43 -8.29
CA ASN A 101 -9.65 20.56 -9.18
C ASN A 101 -9.41 21.85 -8.40
N LEU A 102 -10.23 22.13 -7.38
CA LEU A 102 -10.02 23.26 -6.47
C LEU A 102 -8.66 23.16 -5.77
N GLU A 103 -8.31 22.00 -5.23
CA GLU A 103 -7.02 21.79 -4.57
C GLU A 103 -5.84 21.97 -5.55
N LYS A 104 -6.00 21.57 -6.81
CA LYS A 104 -5.01 21.80 -7.86
C LYS A 104 -4.87 23.28 -8.20
N GLU A 105 -5.98 24.01 -8.32
CA GLU A 105 -5.98 25.48 -8.54
C GLU A 105 -5.34 26.24 -7.38
N LEU A 106 -5.45 25.72 -6.15
CA LEU A 106 -4.78 26.25 -4.96
C LEU A 106 -3.30 25.84 -4.87
N GLY A 107 -2.76 25.11 -5.85
CA GLY A 107 -1.36 24.66 -5.83
C GLY A 107 -1.05 23.56 -4.82
N ARG A 108 -2.06 22.90 -4.22
CA ARG A 108 -1.85 21.83 -3.22
C ARG A 108 -1.37 20.52 -3.85
N HIS A 109 -1.57 20.37 -5.16
CA HIS A 109 -1.13 19.22 -5.94
C HIS A 109 -0.27 19.71 -7.10
N VAL A 110 0.90 19.08 -7.28
CA VAL A 110 1.76 19.28 -8.44
C VAL A 110 1.95 17.96 -9.17
N GLU A 111 2.32 18.02 -10.44
CA GLU A 111 2.58 16.82 -11.22
C GLU A 111 3.85 16.11 -10.73
N THR A 112 3.80 14.79 -10.58
CA THR A 112 4.94 14.00 -10.11
C THR A 112 6.18 14.20 -10.99
N ALA A 113 6.01 14.34 -12.31
CA ALA A 113 7.11 14.56 -13.23
C ALA A 113 7.89 15.86 -12.94
N THR A 114 7.21 16.93 -12.50
CA THR A 114 7.84 18.19 -12.11
C THR A 114 8.74 17.99 -10.88
N VAL A 115 8.26 17.24 -9.88
CA VAL A 115 9.04 16.91 -8.67
C VAL A 115 10.24 16.02 -9.01
N GLU A 116 10.04 14.98 -9.82
CA GLU A 116 11.12 14.07 -10.22
C GLU A 116 12.20 14.76 -11.04
N THR A 117 11.81 15.68 -11.92
CA THR A 117 12.73 16.48 -12.73
C THR A 117 13.55 17.40 -11.82
N GLU A 118 12.89 18.12 -10.92
CA GLU A 118 13.55 18.99 -9.95
C GLU A 118 14.55 18.21 -9.08
N LEU A 119 14.15 17.07 -8.51
CA LEU A 119 15.04 16.22 -7.72
C LEU A 119 16.22 15.70 -8.55
N GLY A 120 15.98 15.34 -9.81
CA GLY A 120 17.01 14.86 -10.72
C GLY A 120 18.05 15.93 -11.06
N GLU A 121 17.61 17.15 -11.30
CA GLU A 121 18.51 18.27 -11.54
C GLU A 121 19.24 18.70 -10.25
N ARG A 122 18.55 18.69 -9.10
CA ARG A 122 19.14 18.98 -7.78
C ARG A 122 20.24 17.99 -7.46
N ALA A 123 20.01 16.71 -7.73
CA ALA A 123 21.02 15.66 -7.53
C ALA A 123 22.25 15.86 -8.42
N LYS A 124 22.07 16.30 -9.68
CA LYS A 124 23.19 16.62 -10.58
C LYS A 124 23.97 17.84 -10.09
N ALA A 125 23.27 18.91 -9.72
CA ALA A 125 23.88 20.13 -9.19
C ALA A 125 24.60 19.87 -7.86
N PHE A 126 24.03 19.03 -7.00
CA PHE A 126 24.65 18.58 -5.76
C PHE A 126 25.93 17.80 -6.04
N LYS A 127 25.90 16.85 -6.97
CA LYS A 127 27.09 16.06 -7.33
C LYS A 127 28.22 16.94 -7.83
N LEU A 128 27.94 17.83 -8.79
CA LEU A 128 28.94 18.76 -9.32
C LEU A 128 29.42 19.75 -8.25
N GLY A 129 28.50 20.24 -7.42
CA GLY A 129 28.81 21.10 -6.29
C GLY A 129 29.73 20.41 -5.28
N LEU A 130 29.49 19.14 -4.96
CA LEU A 130 30.32 18.36 -4.06
C LEU A 130 31.71 18.11 -4.63
N GLU A 131 31.80 17.76 -5.91
CA GLU A 131 33.08 17.58 -6.61
C GLU A 131 33.92 18.87 -6.60
N LYS A 132 33.30 19.99 -6.95
CA LYS A 132 33.96 21.30 -6.93
C LYS A 132 34.31 21.74 -5.50
N TRP A 133 33.39 21.59 -4.56
CA TRP A 133 33.59 21.93 -3.16
C TRP A 133 34.75 21.12 -2.56
N GLY A 134 34.87 19.84 -2.89
CA GLY A 134 36.00 19.00 -2.48
C GLY A 134 37.35 19.48 -3.03
N LEU A 135 37.38 19.96 -4.28
CA LEU A 135 38.58 20.55 -4.89
C LEU A 135 38.93 21.90 -4.24
N ASP A 136 37.95 22.80 -4.10
CA ASP A 136 38.13 24.15 -3.59
C ASP A 136 38.51 24.16 -2.09
N ASN A 137 37.96 23.22 -1.32
CA ASN A 137 38.28 23.07 0.10
C ASN A 137 39.45 22.11 0.34
N GLY A 138 39.97 21.46 -0.70
CA GLY A 138 41.06 20.49 -0.59
C GLY A 138 42.33 21.07 0.03
N GLU A 139 42.70 22.29 -0.35
CA GLU A 139 43.87 23.00 0.20
C GLU A 139 43.64 23.47 1.65
N MET A 140 42.42 23.91 1.98
CA MET A 140 42.04 24.25 3.36
C MET A 140 42.06 23.02 4.26
N VAL A 141 41.56 21.88 3.78
CA VAL A 141 41.60 20.60 4.48
C VAL A 141 43.04 20.09 4.61
N ALA A 142 43.85 20.18 3.55
CA ALA A 142 45.25 19.77 3.54
C ALA A 142 46.11 20.58 4.53
N SER A 143 45.93 21.90 4.56
CA SER A 143 46.65 22.80 5.48
C SER A 143 46.22 22.66 6.95
N LEU A 144 44.92 22.41 7.21
CA LEU A 144 44.40 22.23 8.57
C LEU A 144 44.96 21.02 9.29
N PHE A 145 45.36 20.00 8.54
CA PHE A 145 45.85 18.78 9.14
C PHE A 145 47.33 18.84 9.53
N GLY A 146 48.14 19.77 8.99
CA GLY A 146 49.59 19.77 9.20
C GLY A 146 50.22 18.39 8.93
N GLY A 147 49.48 17.55 8.20
CA GLY A 147 49.74 16.15 7.95
C GLY A 147 50.45 15.94 6.63
N GLU A 148 50.92 17.03 6.01
CA GLU A 148 51.83 16.94 4.90
C GLU A 148 53.18 16.45 5.41
N GLU A 149 53.71 15.47 4.70
CA GLU A 149 55.02 14.89 4.97
C GLU A 149 56.13 15.96 4.96
N THR A 150 56.03 16.99 4.12
CA THR A 150 56.93 18.15 4.10
C THR A 150 56.89 18.94 5.40
N SER A 151 55.69 19.25 5.90
CA SER A 151 55.50 19.95 7.18
C SER A 151 55.97 19.09 8.36
N ALA A 152 55.75 17.78 8.32
CA ALA A 152 56.23 16.84 9.33
C ALA A 152 57.77 16.72 9.32
N ARG A 153 58.39 16.69 8.13
CA ARG A 153 59.85 16.68 7.94
C ARG A 153 60.49 18.00 8.39
N ASP A 154 59.89 19.13 8.04
CA ASP A 154 60.33 20.45 8.51
C ASP A 154 60.27 20.55 10.04
N LEU A 155 59.24 19.96 10.65
CA LEU A 155 59.11 19.87 12.11
C LEU A 155 60.16 18.94 12.72
N LEU A 156 60.42 17.77 12.14
CA LEU A 156 61.46 16.84 12.59
C LEU A 156 62.85 17.48 12.53
N ALA A 157 63.13 18.19 11.42
CA ALA A 157 64.37 18.92 11.20
C ALA A 157 64.55 20.05 12.22
N ALA A 158 63.49 20.83 12.49
CA ALA A 158 63.51 21.89 13.50
C ALA A 158 63.73 21.34 14.93
N LEU A 159 63.25 20.12 15.21
CA LEU A 159 63.42 19.43 16.49
C LEU A 159 64.74 18.66 16.61
N GLY A 160 65.56 18.61 15.55
CA GLY A 160 66.80 17.84 15.50
C GLY A 160 66.58 16.32 15.60
N THR A 161 65.37 15.86 15.28
CA THR A 161 64.98 14.46 15.33
C THR A 161 65.32 13.80 13.99
N PRO A 162 65.76 12.53 13.98
CA PRO A 162 66.03 11.83 12.73
C PRO A 162 64.77 11.75 11.85
N ASP A 163 64.95 12.04 10.56
CA ASP A 163 63.91 11.92 9.55
C ASP A 163 63.67 10.44 9.21
N THR A 164 62.93 9.76 10.09
CA THR A 164 62.52 8.37 9.89
C THR A 164 61.04 8.28 9.50
N PRO A 165 60.63 7.28 8.68
CA PRO A 165 59.24 7.09 8.28
C PRO A 165 58.28 6.96 9.46
N GLU A 166 58.71 6.32 10.55
CA GLU A 166 57.88 6.17 11.74
C GLU A 166 57.66 7.49 12.49
N ALA A 167 58.65 8.38 12.49
CA ALA A 167 58.57 9.68 13.15
C ALA A 167 57.69 10.67 12.38
N ILE A 168 57.76 10.65 11.05
CA ILE A 168 56.86 11.39 10.16
C ILE A 168 55.41 10.96 10.43
N GLN A 169 55.14 9.66 10.38
CA GLN A 169 53.78 9.13 10.56
C GLN A 169 53.20 9.48 11.93
N ALA A 170 54.00 9.40 13.00
CA ALA A 170 53.56 9.76 14.35
C ALA A 170 53.17 11.24 14.51
N ILE A 171 53.87 12.16 13.83
CA ILE A 171 53.56 13.61 13.85
C ILE A 171 52.27 13.90 13.10
N ILE A 172 52.08 13.24 11.95
CA ILE A 172 50.85 13.34 11.18
C ILE A 172 49.68 12.86 12.04
N ASP A 173 49.73 11.62 12.55
CA ASP A 173 48.65 11.01 13.33
C ASP A 173 48.30 11.83 14.59
N PHE A 174 49.32 12.39 15.25
CA PHE A 174 49.16 13.29 16.39
C PHE A 174 48.47 14.61 16.03
N SER A 175 48.80 15.21 14.89
CA SER A 175 48.20 16.46 14.41
C SER A 175 46.72 16.27 14.08
N LEU A 176 46.36 15.14 13.47
CA LEU A 176 44.97 14.76 13.19
C LEU A 176 44.15 14.54 14.47
N SER A 177 44.78 14.04 15.54
CA SER A 177 44.07 13.64 16.78
C SER A 177 43.56 14.80 17.66
N ARG A 178 43.95 16.05 17.40
CA ARG A 178 43.87 17.14 18.39
C ARG A 178 42.76 18.19 18.23
N GLN A 179 41.92 18.18 17.20
CA GLN A 179 40.98 19.31 17.00
C GLN A 179 39.47 18.99 17.07
N PRO A 180 38.84 19.19 18.24
CA PRO A 180 37.38 19.36 18.34
C PRO A 180 36.83 20.61 17.60
N ARG A 181 37.69 21.60 17.31
CA ARG A 181 37.36 22.79 16.50
C ARG A 181 37.14 22.47 15.02
N TRP A 182 37.80 21.42 14.52
CA TRP A 182 37.60 20.89 13.16
C TRP A 182 36.14 20.48 12.95
N VAL A 183 35.56 19.72 13.89
CA VAL A 183 34.16 19.29 13.80
C VAL A 183 33.21 20.49 13.71
N ARG A 184 33.52 21.62 14.37
CA ARG A 184 32.67 22.84 14.32
C ARG A 184 32.85 23.65 13.02
N LEU A 185 34.09 23.83 12.56
CA LEU A 185 34.38 24.50 11.28
C LEU A 185 33.82 23.70 10.10
N TRP A 186 34.04 22.39 10.12
CA TRP A 186 33.57 21.48 9.09
C TRP A 186 32.05 21.36 9.07
N ARG A 187 31.43 21.30 10.25
CA ARG A 187 29.96 21.39 10.38
C ARG A 187 29.44 22.65 9.70
N LYS A 188 30.00 23.82 10.02
CA LYS A 188 29.55 25.08 9.40
C LYS A 188 29.76 25.07 7.88
N SER A 189 30.91 24.57 7.40
CA SER A 189 31.18 24.50 5.96
C SER A 189 30.24 23.53 5.23
N ILE A 190 29.86 22.42 5.86
CA ILE A 190 28.85 21.51 5.32
C ILE A 190 27.47 22.15 5.38
N GLU A 191 27.11 22.81 6.49
CA GLU A 191 25.86 23.56 6.63
C GLU A 191 25.73 24.61 5.52
N ASP A 192 26.74 25.45 5.31
CA ASP A 192 26.76 26.48 4.26
C ASP A 192 26.68 25.86 2.84
N PHE A 193 27.32 24.71 2.61
CA PHE A 193 27.23 23.97 1.34
C PHE A 193 25.83 23.38 1.11
N LEU A 194 25.26 22.75 2.14
CA LEU A 194 23.94 22.11 2.09
C LEU A 194 22.80 23.12 2.07
N ASP A 195 22.99 24.31 2.65
CA ASP A 195 21.96 25.35 2.74
C ASP A 195 21.42 25.71 1.36
N ALA A 196 22.30 25.83 0.36
CA ALA A 196 21.94 26.10 -1.03
C ALA A 196 21.01 25.04 -1.66
N TYR A 197 20.94 23.83 -1.10
CA TYR A 197 20.11 22.71 -1.58
C TYR A 197 18.93 22.40 -0.66
N ALA A 198 18.92 22.95 0.56
CA ALA A 198 17.94 22.67 1.60
C ALA A 198 16.89 23.76 1.74
N THR A 199 17.27 25.02 1.53
CA THR A 199 16.34 26.16 1.48
C THR A 199 15.82 26.29 0.05
N GLY A 200 14.57 26.76 -0.14
CA GLY A 200 13.89 26.93 -1.44
C GLY A 200 14.57 27.85 -2.46
N THR A 201 15.87 28.05 -2.31
CA THR A 201 16.81 28.78 -3.15
C THR A 201 17.10 28.06 -4.46
N TRP A 202 16.84 26.74 -4.52
CA TRP A 202 17.07 25.92 -5.70
C TRP A 202 15.77 25.24 -6.15
N TRP A 203 15.06 25.90 -7.07
CA TRP A 203 13.89 25.37 -7.74
C TRP A 203 14.09 25.48 -9.25
N THR A 204 13.55 24.50 -9.97
CA THR A 204 13.27 24.68 -11.40
C THR A 204 12.18 25.73 -11.56
N GLU A 205 12.10 26.40 -12.71
CA GLU A 205 11.07 27.42 -12.97
C GLU A 205 9.66 26.86 -12.73
N GLU A 206 9.42 25.60 -13.10
CA GLU A 206 8.14 24.92 -12.88
C GLU A 206 7.84 24.66 -11.40
N MET A 207 8.83 24.21 -10.62
CA MET A 207 8.65 23.97 -9.19
C MET A 207 8.48 25.29 -8.42
N GLN A 208 9.18 26.33 -8.85
CA GLN A 208 9.05 27.67 -8.28
C GLN A 208 7.64 28.22 -8.48
N ALA A 209 7.13 28.18 -9.71
CA ALA A 209 5.78 28.65 -10.01
C ALA A 209 4.71 27.87 -9.22
N ALA A 210 4.89 26.56 -9.06
CA ALA A 210 3.99 25.73 -8.26
C ALA A 210 4.03 26.09 -6.77
N TRP A 211 5.22 26.37 -6.23
CA TRP A 211 5.37 26.77 -4.83
C TRP A 211 4.80 28.17 -4.57
N GLU A 212 5.03 29.13 -5.45
CA GLU A 212 4.46 30.48 -5.36
C GLU A 212 2.92 30.44 -5.36
N LEU A 213 2.31 29.63 -6.23
CA LEU A 213 0.86 29.43 -6.26
C LEU A 213 0.33 28.88 -4.92
N PHE A 214 1.06 27.96 -4.29
CA PHE A 214 0.71 27.41 -2.99
C PHE A 214 0.86 28.42 -1.85
N ASP A 215 1.95 29.18 -1.82
CA ASP A 215 2.16 30.21 -0.79
C ASP A 215 1.11 31.32 -0.90
N GLU A 216 0.77 31.76 -2.11
CA GLU A 216 -0.30 32.74 -2.33
C GLU A 216 -1.66 32.25 -1.84
N SER A 217 -2.00 30.98 -2.08
CA SER A 217 -3.28 30.42 -1.67
C SER A 217 -3.35 30.27 -0.15
N ARG A 218 -2.25 29.85 0.49
CA ARG A 218 -2.12 29.77 1.95
C ARG A 218 -2.29 31.15 2.60
N ASP A 219 -1.64 32.18 2.08
CA ASP A 219 -1.71 33.53 2.65
C ASP A 219 -3.11 34.16 2.48
N LYS A 220 -3.81 33.85 1.38
CA LYS A 220 -5.22 34.23 1.17
C LYS A 220 -6.16 33.52 2.14
N GLU A 221 -5.90 32.25 2.49
CA GLU A 221 -6.68 31.52 3.51
C GLU A 221 -6.46 32.09 4.91
N VAL A 222 -5.22 32.44 5.27
CA VAL A 222 -4.88 33.01 6.60
C VAL A 222 -5.41 34.43 6.77
N SER A 223 -5.50 35.22 5.69
CA SER A 223 -6.03 36.60 5.75
C SER A 223 -7.56 36.68 5.72
N CYS A 224 -8.27 35.62 5.31
CA CYS A 224 -9.73 35.55 5.29
C CYS A 224 -10.36 34.79 6.47
N GLY A 225 -9.55 34.16 7.33
CA GLY A 225 -9.99 33.43 8.54
C GLY A 225 -9.91 34.27 9.80
#